data_AF-A0A3B6HLV8-F1
#
_entry.id   AF-A0A3B6HLV8-F1
#
_cell.length_a   1.000
_cell.length_b   1.000
_cell.length_c   1.000
_cell.angle_alpha   90.00
_cell.angle_beta   90.00
_cell.angle_gamma   90.00
#
_symmetry.space_group_name_H-M   'P 1'
#
loop_
_entity.id
_entity.type
_entity.pdbx_description
1 polymer ?
#
loop_
_entity_poly.entity_id
_entity_poly.type
_entity_poly.pdbx_seq_one_letter_code
_entity_poly.pdbx_strand_id
1 'polypeptide(L)'
;MNQIIDRYNSHSKILKKADEPSQLDLHEDSNCARLRDELAEASLWLQQMRGEELQSLNVQQLQALEKSLESGLGSVLKTKSQKIMDQISELERKRVQLIEENARLKEQASKMEMQVAADSPVVYEEGQSSESVTNTSYPRPPLDTEDSSDTSLRLGLPLYNSK
;
A
#
# COMPACT_ATOMS: atom_id res chain seq x y z
N MET A 1 1.79 33.62 73.29
CA MET A 1 0.57 33.60 72.45
C MET A 1 0.78 34.34 71.14
N ASN A 2 1.25 35.59 71.16
CA ASN A 2 1.47 36.41 69.96
C ASN A 2 2.41 35.77 68.92
N GLN A 3 3.52 35.16 69.35
CA GLN A 3 4.45 34.47 68.43
C GLN A 3 3.83 33.31 67.62
N ILE A 4 2.78 32.67 68.14
CA ILE A 4 2.08 31.58 67.43
C ILE A 4 1.18 32.18 66.34
N ILE A 5 0.51 33.29 66.66
CA ILE A 5 -0.33 34.05 65.73
C ILE A 5 0.54 34.66 64.61
N ASP A 6 1.71 35.21 64.95
CA ASP A 6 2.64 35.79 63.98
C ASP A 6 3.21 34.72 63.03
N ARG A 7 3.53 33.53 63.55
CA ARG A 7 3.92 32.39 62.71
C ARG A 7 2.79 31.96 61.78
N TYR A 8 1.57 31.81 62.29
CA TYR A 8 0.42 31.43 61.47
C TYR A 8 0.15 32.45 60.36
N ASN A 9 0.19 33.74 60.67
CA ASN A 9 0.02 34.82 59.69
C ASN A 9 1.13 34.83 58.63
N SER A 10 2.36 34.53 59.03
CA SER A 10 3.49 34.42 58.09
C SER A 10 3.32 33.23 57.14
N HIS A 11 2.98 32.06 57.68
CA HIS A 11 2.73 30.86 56.87
C HIS A 11 1.49 31.01 55.98
N SER A 12 0.42 31.66 56.45
CA SER A 12 -0.79 31.93 55.65
C SER A 12 -0.50 32.87 54.47
N LYS A 13 0.34 33.89 54.66
CA LYS A 13 0.78 34.78 53.57
C LYS A 13 1.65 34.06 52.54
N ILE A 14 2.48 33.11 52.97
CA ILE A 14 3.30 32.30 52.06
C ILE A 14 2.43 31.31 51.28
N LEU A 15 1.47 30.65 51.94
CA LEU A 15 0.55 29.72 51.29
C LEU A 15 -0.32 30.42 50.24
N LYS A 16 -0.83 31.63 50.54
CA LYS A 16 -1.59 32.45 49.58
C LYS A 16 -0.76 32.92 48.38
N LYS A 17 0.56 33.04 48.52
CA LYS A 17 1.48 33.35 47.40
C LYS A 17 1.83 32.12 46.56
N ALA A 18 1.74 30.92 47.14
CA ALA A 18 1.94 29.67 46.40
C ALA A 18 0.69 29.26 45.60
N ASP A 19 -0.48 29.77 45.98
CA ASP A 19 -1.77 29.59 45.29
C ASP A 19 -2.03 30.66 44.21
N GLU A 20 -1.12 31.64 44.09
CA GLU A 20 -1.15 32.64 43.02
C GLU A 20 -0.42 32.05 41.82
N PRO A 21 -1.09 31.90 40.65
CA PRO A 21 -0.49 31.21 39.52
C PRO A 21 0.81 31.93 39.12
N SER A 22 1.89 31.16 39.06
CA SER A 22 3.19 31.74 38.74
C SER A 22 3.15 32.36 37.34
N GLN A 23 3.97 33.38 37.09
CA GLN A 23 4.05 34.00 35.76
C GLN A 23 4.43 32.99 34.67
N LEU A 24 5.11 31.90 35.06
CA LEU A 24 5.44 30.77 34.21
C LEU A 24 4.18 29.94 33.90
N ASP A 25 3.36 29.60 34.90
CA ASP A 25 2.10 28.84 34.71
C ASP A 25 1.13 29.61 33.80
N LEU A 26 0.99 30.93 34.00
CA LEU A 26 0.15 31.79 33.14
C LEU A 26 0.65 31.85 31.69
N HIS A 27 1.97 31.80 31.49
CA HIS A 27 2.58 31.80 30.17
C HIS A 27 2.39 30.45 29.46
N GLU A 28 2.55 29.34 30.18
CA GLU A 28 2.28 28.00 29.67
C GLU A 28 0.79 27.82 29.31
N ASP A 29 -0.12 28.31 30.15
CA ASP A 29 -1.57 28.30 29.87
C ASP A 29 -1.90 29.14 28.61
N SER A 30 -1.29 30.31 28.46
CA SER A 30 -1.44 31.16 27.27
C SER A 30 -0.92 30.48 26.00
N ASN A 31 0.24 29.82 26.07
CA ASN A 31 0.78 29.07 24.95
C ASN A 31 -0.09 27.86 24.60
N CYS A 32 -0.59 27.13 25.60
CA CYS A 32 -1.50 26.02 25.41
C CYS A 32 -2.81 26.46 24.75
N ALA A 33 -3.36 27.61 25.16
CA ALA A 33 -4.53 28.20 24.53
C ALA A 33 -4.26 28.54 23.06
N ARG A 34 -3.14 29.22 22.76
CA ARG A 34 -2.76 29.56 21.38
C ARG A 34 -2.59 28.32 20.50
N LEU A 35 -1.91 27.28 20.99
CA LEU A 35 -1.73 26.03 20.24
C LEU A 35 -3.06 25.30 20.00
N ARG A 36 -4.00 25.37 20.95
CA ARG A 36 -5.35 24.83 20.76
C ARG A 36 -6.12 25.58 19.67
N ASP A 37 -6.00 26.90 19.63
CA ASP A 37 -6.64 27.73 18.61
C ASP A 37 -6.04 27.43 17.22
N GLU A 38 -4.71 27.34 17.11
CA GLU A 38 -4.02 26.94 15.86
C GLU A 38 -4.46 25.54 15.39
N LEU A 39 -4.60 24.59 16.31
CA LEU A 39 -5.09 23.25 16.00
C LEU A 39 -6.54 23.27 15.50
N ALA A 40 -7.40 24.07 16.14
CA ALA A 40 -8.79 24.22 15.74
C ALA A 40 -8.89 24.85 14.35
N GLU A 41 -8.10 25.88 14.07
CA GLU A 41 -8.04 26.55 12.76
C GLU A 41 -7.53 25.59 11.68
N ALA A 42 -6.45 24.85 11.94
CA ALA A 42 -5.93 23.86 11.01
C ALA A 42 -6.92 22.73 10.74
N SER A 43 -7.67 22.30 11.77
CA SER A 43 -8.70 21.26 11.64
C SER A 43 -9.87 21.74 10.77
N LEU A 44 -10.36 22.96 11.02
CA LEU A 44 -11.39 23.59 10.19
C LEU A 44 -10.93 23.75 8.74
N TRP A 45 -9.69 24.22 8.55
CA TRP A 45 -9.11 24.35 7.23
C TRP A 45 -9.04 23.01 6.49
N LEU A 46 -8.67 21.92 7.18
CA LEU A 46 -8.66 20.58 6.60
C LEU A 46 -10.06 20.10 6.19
N GLN A 47 -11.08 20.39 7.01
CA GLN A 47 -12.49 20.10 6.68
C GLN A 47 -12.92 20.87 5.43
N GLN A 48 -12.60 22.16 5.35
CA GLN A 48 -12.87 23.00 4.18
C GLN A 48 -12.17 22.47 2.92
N MET A 49 -10.92 22.03 3.03
CA MET A 49 -10.18 21.37 1.93
C MET A 49 -10.84 20.06 1.48
N ARG A 50 -11.63 19.40 2.33
CA ARG A 50 -12.44 18.22 1.97
C ARG A 50 -13.81 18.56 1.40
N GLY A 51 -14.20 19.83 1.41
CA GLY A 51 -15.52 20.29 0.99
C GLY A 51 -16.57 20.31 2.11
N GLU A 52 -16.15 20.23 3.36
CA GLU A 52 -16.99 20.35 4.55
C GLU A 52 -16.99 21.81 5.07
N GLU A 53 -18.00 22.23 5.86
CA GLU A 53 -18.06 23.56 6.51
C GLU A 53 -17.86 24.80 5.59
N LEU A 54 -18.23 24.67 4.32
CA LEU A 54 -18.05 25.72 3.30
C LEU A 54 -18.97 26.92 3.46
N GLN A 55 -20.07 26.80 4.21
CA GLN A 55 -21.07 27.87 4.38
C GLN A 55 -20.50 29.11 5.08
N SER A 56 -19.39 28.93 5.82
CA SER A 56 -18.65 30.00 6.49
C SER A 56 -17.79 30.85 5.54
N LEU A 57 -17.52 30.36 4.32
CA LEU A 57 -16.62 31.00 3.37
C LEU A 57 -17.38 31.90 2.40
N ASN A 58 -16.78 33.05 2.10
CA ASN A 58 -17.25 33.90 1.01
C ASN A 58 -16.72 33.42 -0.36
N VAL A 59 -17.26 33.99 -1.44
CA VAL A 59 -16.91 33.61 -2.83
C VAL A 59 -15.41 33.71 -3.12
N GLN A 60 -14.73 34.75 -2.62
CA GLN A 60 -13.29 34.91 -2.84
C GLN A 60 -12.48 33.83 -2.12
N GLN A 61 -12.88 33.49 -0.89
CA GLN A 61 -12.25 32.42 -0.11
C GLN A 61 -12.48 31.05 -0.75
N LEU A 62 -13.70 30.78 -1.26
CA LEU A 62 -13.99 29.57 -2.02
C LEU A 62 -13.13 29.47 -3.29
N GLN A 63 -12.97 30.56 -4.04
CA GLN A 63 -12.10 30.58 -5.22
C GLN A 63 -10.61 30.33 -4.86
N ALA A 64 -10.15 30.84 -3.72
CA ALA A 64 -8.79 30.57 -3.24
C ALA A 64 -8.61 29.10 -2.84
N LEU A 65 -9.60 28.53 -2.16
CA LEU A 65 -9.69 27.12 -1.80
C LEU A 65 -9.63 26.23 -3.05
N GLU A 66 -10.47 26.51 -4.06
CA GLU A 66 -10.48 25.79 -5.34
C GLU A 66 -9.13 25.83 -6.06
N LYS A 67 -8.51 27.01 -6.16
CA LYS A 67 -7.18 27.17 -6.78
C LYS A 67 -6.10 26.35 -6.07
N SER A 68 -6.14 26.33 -4.74
CA SER A 68 -5.21 25.53 -3.93
C SER A 68 -5.38 24.03 -4.19
N LEU A 69 -6.63 23.56 -4.19
CA LEU A 69 -6.97 22.17 -4.49
C LEU A 69 -6.59 21.77 -5.91
N GLU A 70 -6.87 22.61 -6.91
CA GLU A 70 -6.53 22.38 -8.31
C GLU A 70 -5.01 22.26 -8.50
N SER A 71 -4.24 23.18 -7.91
CA SER A 71 -2.78 23.15 -7.94
C SER A 71 -2.19 21.90 -7.26
N GLY A 72 -2.70 21.57 -6.07
CA GLY A 72 -2.27 20.39 -5.32
C GLY A 72 -2.59 19.10 -6.07
N LEU A 73 -3.81 18.98 -6.58
CA LEU A 73 -4.25 17.83 -7.38
C LEU A 73 -3.43 17.69 -8.67
N GLY A 74 -3.18 18.79 -9.37
CA GLY A 74 -2.33 18.82 -10.56
C GLY A 74 -0.92 18.30 -10.28
N SER A 75 -0.35 18.69 -9.13
CA SER A 75 0.98 18.22 -8.69
C SER A 75 1.01 16.72 -8.35
N VAL A 76 -0.02 16.23 -7.67
CA VAL A 76 -0.19 14.80 -7.35
C VAL A 76 -0.35 13.98 -8.64
N LEU A 77 -1.22 14.43 -9.56
CA LEU A 77 -1.46 13.76 -10.82
C LEU A 77 -0.19 13.70 -11.66
N LYS A 78 0.53 14.81 -11.79
CA LYS A 78 1.81 14.87 -12.51
C LYS A 78 2.81 13.85 -11.96
N THR A 79 2.99 13.84 -10.64
CA THR A 79 3.92 12.92 -9.97
C THR A 79 3.51 11.45 -10.18
N LYS A 80 2.22 11.14 -10.04
CA LYS A 80 1.71 9.78 -10.24
C LYS A 80 1.88 9.33 -11.70
N SER A 81 1.54 10.19 -12.66
CA SER A 81 1.69 9.92 -14.09
C SER A 81 3.14 9.69 -14.47
N GLN A 82 4.07 10.51 -13.97
CA GLN A 82 5.50 10.32 -14.21
C GLN A 82 5.97 8.96 -13.68
N LYS A 83 5.62 8.62 -12.43
CA LYS A 83 5.99 7.34 -11.83
C LYS A 83 5.48 6.14 -12.64
N ILE A 84 4.25 6.21 -13.13
CA ILE A 84 3.67 5.14 -13.98
C ILE A 84 4.44 5.05 -15.31
N MET A 85 4.74 6.18 -15.95
CA MET A 85 5.48 6.21 -17.20
C MET A 85 6.90 5.66 -17.06
N ASP A 86 7.57 5.95 -15.94
CA ASP A 86 8.89 5.42 -15.62
C ASP A 86 8.84 3.89 -15.46
N GLN A 87 7.81 3.37 -14.77
CA GLN A 87 7.60 1.93 -14.61
C GLN A 87 7.33 1.22 -15.94
N ILE A 88 6.51 1.83 -16.82
CA ILE A 88 6.27 1.32 -18.17
C ILE A 88 7.58 1.23 -18.94
N SER A 89 8.36 2.33 -18.95
CA SER A 89 9.65 2.39 -19.66
C SER A 89 10.64 1.35 -19.15
N GLU A 90 10.70 1.13 -17.83
CA GLU A 90 11.56 0.11 -17.23
C GLU A 90 11.15 -1.31 -17.66
N LEU A 91 9.85 -1.59 -17.67
CA LEU A 91 9.30 -2.88 -18.10
C LEU A 91 9.53 -3.13 -19.60
N GLU A 92 9.37 -2.12 -20.44
CA GLU A 92 9.66 -2.21 -21.87
C GLU A 92 11.13 -2.54 -22.12
N ARG A 93 12.05 -1.88 -21.42
CA ARG A 93 13.48 -2.21 -21.49
C ARG A 93 13.76 -3.65 -21.06
N LYS A 94 13.16 -4.10 -19.96
CA LYS A 94 13.31 -5.50 -19.50
C LYS A 94 12.75 -6.50 -20.52
N ARG A 95 11.61 -6.17 -21.15
CA ARG A 95 11.02 -6.99 -22.21
C ARG A 95 11.98 -7.16 -23.37
N VAL A 96 12.59 -6.07 -23.85
CA VAL A 96 13.56 -6.12 -24.95
C VAL A 96 14.77 -7.00 -24.58
N GLN A 97 15.35 -6.79 -23.39
CA GLN A 97 16.48 -7.59 -22.90
C GLN A 97 16.13 -9.09 -22.81
N LEU A 98 14.93 -9.43 -22.33
CA LEU A 98 14.49 -10.83 -22.26
C LEU A 98 14.28 -11.45 -23.63
N ILE A 99 13.77 -10.70 -24.61
CA ILE A 99 13.62 -11.19 -25.98
C ILE A 99 15.00 -11.51 -26.59
N GLU A 100 15.96 -10.61 -26.42
CA GLU A 100 17.32 -10.78 -26.91
C GLU A 100 18.03 -11.98 -26.27
N GLU A 101 17.99 -12.08 -24.93
CA GLU A 101 18.58 -13.22 -24.22
C GLU A 101 17.89 -14.55 -24.56
N ASN A 102 16.56 -14.55 -24.71
CA ASN A 102 15.83 -15.76 -25.11
C ASN A 102 16.21 -16.21 -26.53
N ALA A 103 16.39 -15.27 -27.46
CA ALA A 103 16.86 -15.57 -28.82
C ALA A 103 18.28 -16.15 -28.80
N ARG A 104 19.20 -15.54 -28.04
CA ARG A 104 20.58 -16.01 -27.87
C ARG A 104 20.64 -17.42 -27.29
N LEU A 105 19.84 -17.71 -26.25
CA LEU A 105 19.78 -19.03 -25.63
C LEU A 105 19.19 -20.09 -26.56
N LYS A 106 18.15 -19.75 -27.34
CA LYS A 106 17.59 -20.66 -28.35
C LYS A 106 18.61 -21.03 -29.42
N GLU A 107 19.39 -20.06 -29.89
CA GLU A 107 20.47 -20.33 -30.84
C GLU A 107 21.55 -21.24 -30.24
N GLN A 108 21.95 -21.00 -28.98
CA GLN A 108 22.92 -21.83 -28.28
C GLN A 108 22.43 -23.27 -28.07
N ALA A 109 21.15 -23.44 -27.70
CA ALA A 109 20.54 -24.76 -27.53
C ALA A 109 20.52 -25.55 -28.86
N SER A 110 20.11 -24.91 -29.96
CA SER A 110 20.10 -25.53 -31.28
C SER A 110 21.51 -25.96 -31.75
N LYS A 111 22.54 -25.15 -31.48
CA LYS A 111 23.94 -25.51 -31.77
C LYS A 111 24.40 -26.74 -30.98
N MET A 112 23.97 -26.87 -29.73
CA MET A 112 24.31 -28.00 -28.87
C MET A 112 23.61 -29.29 -29.31
N GLU A 113 22.33 -29.21 -29.69
CA GLU A 113 21.59 -30.34 -30.27
C GLU A 113 22.25 -30.87 -31.55
N MET A 114 22.75 -29.96 -32.41
CA MET A 114 23.49 -30.33 -33.63
C MET A 114 24.84 -31.01 -33.32
N GLN A 115 25.56 -30.59 -32.27
CA GLN A 115 26.81 -31.22 -31.85
C GLN A 115 26.60 -32.62 -31.24
N VAL A 116 25.55 -32.81 -30.43
CA VAL A 116 25.21 -34.12 -29.86
C VAL A 116 24.78 -35.12 -30.93
N ALA A 117 24.12 -34.66 -32.00
CA ALA A 117 23.77 -35.50 -33.16
C ALA A 117 24.99 -35.87 -34.03
N ALA A 118 26.07 -35.07 -34.01
CA ALA A 118 27.28 -35.32 -34.79
C ALA A 118 28.29 -36.26 -34.10
N ASP A 119 28.32 -36.29 -32.77
CA ASP A 119 29.22 -37.15 -31.98
C ASP A 119 28.62 -38.54 -31.65
N SER A 120 27.41 -38.85 -32.15
CA SER A 120 26.85 -40.20 -32.07
C SER A 120 27.04 -40.91 -33.42
N PRO A 121 27.88 -41.97 -33.52
CA PRO A 121 27.81 -42.84 -34.67
C PRO A 121 26.47 -43.57 -34.58
N VAL A 122 25.47 -43.10 -35.31
CA VAL A 122 24.19 -43.79 -35.47
C VAL A 122 24.48 -45.08 -36.25
N VAL A 123 24.81 -46.14 -35.51
CA VAL A 123 24.74 -47.51 -35.97
C VAL A 123 23.28 -47.92 -35.84
N TYR A 124 22.56 -47.92 -36.96
CA TYR A 124 21.34 -48.69 -37.07
C TYR A 124 21.73 -50.17 -37.07
N GLU A 125 21.58 -50.84 -35.92
CA GLU A 125 21.56 -52.30 -35.84
C GLU A 125 20.20 -52.73 -35.28
N GLU A 126 19.39 -53.21 -36.21
CA GLU A 126 18.17 -53.96 -36.01
C GLU A 126 18.52 -55.35 -35.44
N GLY A 127 18.17 -55.63 -34.18
CA GLY A 127 18.64 -56.89 -33.55
C GLY A 127 18.07 -57.24 -32.17
N GLN A 128 16.78 -57.59 -32.13
CA GLN A 128 16.16 -58.69 -31.36
C GLN A 128 16.25 -58.82 -29.81
N SER A 129 15.03 -59.02 -29.24
CA SER A 129 14.64 -59.87 -28.08
C SER A 129 14.80 -59.33 -26.64
N SER A 130 13.73 -59.01 -25.87
CA SER A 130 12.68 -59.84 -25.19
C SER A 130 13.13 -60.28 -23.78
N GLU A 131 12.44 -60.04 -22.64
CA GLU A 131 11.13 -60.51 -22.12
C GLU A 131 10.86 -59.77 -20.75
N SER A 132 9.67 -59.38 -20.24
CA SER A 132 8.59 -60.23 -19.70
C SER A 132 7.43 -59.42 -19.01
N VAL A 133 6.18 -59.72 -19.43
CA VAL A 133 4.88 -59.97 -18.73
C VAL A 133 4.42 -59.05 -17.56
N THR A 134 3.27 -58.36 -17.60
CA THR A 134 1.92 -58.94 -17.37
C THR A 134 0.76 -58.04 -17.86
N ASN A 135 -0.29 -58.72 -18.34
CA ASN A 135 -1.44 -58.32 -19.15
C ASN A 135 -2.61 -57.57 -18.45
N THR A 136 -3.26 -56.68 -19.24
CA THR A 136 -4.73 -56.50 -19.52
C THR A 136 -5.73 -56.48 -18.32
N SER A 137 -6.68 -55.55 -18.13
CA SER A 137 -7.77 -55.16 -19.06
C SER A 137 -8.87 -54.29 -18.36
N TYR A 138 -9.63 -53.53 -19.18
CA TYR A 138 -11.01 -52.98 -19.00
C TYR A 138 -11.21 -51.54 -18.42
N PRO A 139 -12.32 -50.83 -18.75
CA PRO A 139 -12.46 -50.05 -19.99
C PRO A 139 -13.00 -48.61 -19.76
N ARG A 140 -12.76 -47.72 -20.73
CA ARG A 140 -13.39 -46.40 -20.83
C ARG A 140 -14.79 -46.51 -21.47
N PRO A 141 -15.87 -45.99 -20.86
CA PRO A 141 -17.13 -45.78 -21.58
C PRO A 141 -17.15 -44.37 -22.21
N PRO A 142 -17.67 -44.23 -23.45
CA PRO A 142 -18.09 -42.96 -24.01
C PRO A 142 -19.62 -42.86 -23.98
N LEU A 143 -20.19 -41.77 -23.45
CA LEU A 143 -21.55 -41.39 -23.78
C LEU A 143 -21.85 -39.91 -23.52
N ASP A 144 -22.59 -39.39 -24.48
CA ASP A 144 -23.02 -38.03 -24.70
C ASP A 144 -24.06 -37.51 -23.69
N THR A 145 -24.36 -36.23 -23.86
CA THR A 145 -25.58 -35.49 -23.48
C THR A 145 -25.73 -35.05 -22.03
N GLU A 146 -25.79 -33.72 -21.93
CA GLU A 146 -26.68 -32.95 -21.05
C GLU A 146 -26.49 -33.03 -19.53
N ASP A 147 -26.35 -31.82 -18.99
CA ASP A 147 -26.86 -31.38 -17.70
C ASP A 147 -25.97 -31.56 -16.45
N SER A 148 -25.71 -30.42 -15.82
CA SER A 148 -25.25 -30.24 -14.44
C SER A 148 -23.86 -30.79 -14.09
N SER A 149 -22.85 -29.96 -13.84
CA SER A 149 -22.79 -29.27 -12.54
C SER A 149 -21.71 -28.19 -12.51
N ASP A 150 -22.10 -27.05 -11.96
CA ASP A 150 -21.30 -25.93 -11.48
C ASP A 150 -19.94 -26.32 -10.87
N THR A 151 -18.84 -25.91 -11.49
CA THR A 151 -17.58 -25.66 -10.77
C THR A 151 -17.44 -24.16 -10.50
N SER A 152 -18.40 -23.61 -9.75
CA SER A 152 -18.37 -22.25 -9.23
C SER A 152 -17.49 -22.21 -7.97
N LEU A 153 -16.25 -21.74 -8.07
CA LEU A 153 -15.39 -21.48 -6.90
C LEU A 153 -15.68 -20.08 -6.33
N ARG A 154 -16.48 -20.00 -5.26
CA ARG A 154 -16.69 -18.76 -4.49
C ARG A 154 -15.67 -18.66 -3.34
N LEU A 155 -14.63 -17.85 -3.51
CA LEU A 155 -13.76 -17.42 -2.41
C LEU A 155 -14.43 -16.23 -1.71
N GLY A 156 -15.10 -16.51 -0.60
CA GLY A 156 -15.63 -15.50 0.32
C GLY A 156 -15.10 -15.74 1.74
N LEU A 157 -14.58 -14.68 2.37
CA LEU A 157 -14.29 -14.65 3.80
C LEU A 157 -15.59 -14.44 4.58
N PRO A 158 -15.89 -15.20 5.65
CA PRO A 158 -16.95 -14.83 6.57
C PRO A 158 -16.49 -13.64 7.42
N LEU A 159 -16.93 -12.44 7.04
CA LEU A 159 -17.12 -11.33 7.98
C LEU A 159 -18.34 -11.65 8.83
N TYR A 160 -18.18 -11.64 10.17
CA TYR A 160 -19.12 -11.31 11.26
C TYR A 160 -18.48 -11.88 12.55
N ASN A 161 -18.46 -11.23 13.73
CA ASN A 161 -19.32 -10.18 14.24
C ASN A 161 -18.68 -9.45 15.42
N SER A 162 -19.19 -8.24 15.66
CA SER A 162 -18.96 -7.37 16.83
C SER A 162 -19.30 -8.04 18.16
N LYS A 163 -18.56 -7.65 19.20
CA LYS A 163 -19.10 -7.44 20.54
C LYS A 163 -18.37 -6.28 21.19
#